data_AF-A0A9E5V843-F1
#
_entry.id   AF-A0A9E5V843-F1
#
_cell.length_a   1.000
_cell.length_b   1.000
_cell.length_c   1.000
_cell.angle_alpha   90.00
_cell.angle_beta   90.00
_cell.angle_gamma   90.00
#
_symmetry.space_group_name_H-M   'P 1'
#
loop_
_entity.id
_entity.type
_entity.pdbx_description
1 polymer ?
#
loop_
_entity_poly.entity_id
_entity_poly.type
_entity_poly.pdbx_seq_one_letter_code
_entity_poly.pdbx_strand_id
1 'polypeptide(L)'
;MNSLSDEDIYREIGKITEKFELYKCEECAIAVMQWLQEKGIPGKTILIRTKKRREYYILSTRLESRGIDDSITLNGKHYGVEVRGLVFDNLSTEGLTRESWIKDFHCLSEEFIIEELSEL
;
A
#
# COMPACT_ATOMS: atom_id res chain seq x y z
N MET A 1 -3.65 29.60 5.05
CA MET A 1 -3.92 28.30 4.39
C MET A 1 -4.39 27.36 5.48
N ASN A 2 -5.61 26.80 5.36
CA ASN A 2 -6.08 25.78 6.29
C ASN A 2 -5.33 24.48 5.98
N SER A 3 -4.51 24.01 6.91
CA SER A 3 -3.96 22.65 6.83
C SER A 3 -5.10 21.66 7.07
N LEU A 4 -5.21 20.64 6.23
CA LEU A 4 -6.13 19.51 6.47
C LEU A 4 -5.74 18.81 7.78
N SER A 5 -6.72 18.33 8.55
CA SER A 5 -6.43 17.43 9.68
C SER A 5 -5.97 16.06 9.18
N ASP A 6 -5.36 15.25 10.04
CA ASP A 6 -4.94 13.90 9.67
C ASP A 6 -6.15 13.05 9.26
N GLU A 7 -7.30 13.16 9.93
CA GLU A 7 -8.52 12.45 9.56
C GLU A 7 -9.08 12.88 8.18
N ASP A 8 -8.98 14.16 7.85
CA ASP A 8 -9.37 14.65 6.53
C ASP A 8 -8.43 14.11 5.45
N ILE A 9 -7.13 14.07 5.73
CA ILE A 9 -6.12 13.49 4.83
C ILE A 9 -6.42 12.01 4.59
N TYR A 10 -6.61 11.24 5.66
CA TYR A 10 -6.88 9.80 5.56
C TYR A 10 -8.16 9.51 4.79
N ARG A 11 -9.22 10.28 5.03
CA ARG A 11 -10.49 10.14 4.30
C ARG A 11 -10.34 10.41 2.81
N GLU A 12 -9.58 11.44 2.42
CA GLU A 12 -9.34 11.72 1.00
C GLU A 12 -8.44 10.68 0.33
N ILE A 13 -7.42 10.18 1.02
CA ILE A 13 -6.59 9.07 0.52
C ILE A 13 -7.45 7.81 0.35
N GLY A 14 -8.32 7.48 1.31
CA GLY A 14 -9.24 6.34 1.21
C GLY A 14 -10.15 6.39 -0.03
N LYS A 15 -10.64 7.59 -0.39
CA LYS A 15 -11.41 7.80 -1.64
C LYS A 15 -10.58 7.64 -2.91
N ILE A 16 -9.26 7.77 -2.82
CA ILE A 16 -8.36 7.50 -3.93
C ILE A 16 -8.15 5.99 -4.03
N THR A 17 -7.80 5.33 -2.91
CA THR A 17 -7.47 3.90 -2.90
C THR A 17 -8.65 3.02 -3.28
N GLU A 18 -9.89 3.38 -2.91
CA GLU A 18 -11.11 2.62 -3.26
C GLU A 18 -11.34 2.46 -4.78
N LYS A 19 -10.67 3.27 -5.61
CA LYS A 19 -10.81 3.24 -7.08
C LYS A 19 -9.95 2.18 -7.75
N PHE A 20 -9.04 1.54 -7.00
CA PHE A 20 -8.06 0.62 -7.54
C PHE A 20 -8.38 -0.82 -7.12
N GLU A 21 -8.53 -1.69 -8.11
CA GLU A 21 -8.77 -3.11 -7.91
C GLU A 21 -7.48 -3.89 -7.60
N LEU A 22 -7.58 -5.23 -7.52
CA LEU A 22 -6.41 -6.10 -7.40
C LEU A 22 -5.39 -5.84 -8.52
N TYR A 23 -4.11 -6.05 -8.22
CA TYR A 23 -2.99 -5.82 -9.14
C TYR A 23 -2.73 -4.35 -9.54
N LYS A 24 -3.47 -3.39 -8.97
CA LYS A 24 -3.32 -1.94 -9.24
C LYS A 24 -2.63 -1.17 -8.12
N CYS A 25 -1.79 -1.83 -7.34
CA CYS A 25 -1.09 -1.22 -6.20
C CYS A 25 -0.12 -0.10 -6.62
N GLU A 26 0.56 -0.24 -7.76
CA GLU A 26 1.47 0.77 -8.30
C GLU A 26 0.73 2.02 -8.74
N GLU A 27 -0.33 1.88 -9.54
CA GLU A 27 -1.15 3.01 -9.98
C GLU A 27 -1.85 3.69 -8.79
N CYS A 28 -2.27 2.93 -7.79
CA CYS A 28 -2.81 3.45 -6.54
C CYS A 28 -1.77 4.31 -5.80
N ALA A 29 -0.54 3.80 -5.63
CA ALA A 29 0.52 4.52 -4.95
C ALA A 29 0.90 5.81 -5.68
N ILE A 30 0.97 5.78 -7.02
CA ILE A 30 1.20 6.96 -7.85
C ILE A 30 0.09 8.01 -7.63
N ALA A 31 -1.19 7.60 -7.68
CA ALA A 31 -2.32 8.52 -7.53
C ALA A 31 -2.35 9.17 -6.14
N VAL A 32 -2.06 8.40 -5.08
CA VAL A 32 -1.97 8.93 -3.72
C VAL A 32 -0.80 9.91 -3.60
N MET A 33 0.39 9.56 -4.09
CA MET A 33 1.56 10.46 -4.05
C MET A 33 1.35 11.75 -4.84
N GLN A 34 0.71 11.68 -6.01
CA GLN A 34 0.35 12.87 -6.80
C GLN A 34 -0.57 13.81 -6.00
N TRP A 35 -1.62 13.26 -5.40
CA TRP A 35 -2.53 14.06 -4.57
C TRP A 35 -1.82 14.69 -3.36
N LEU A 36 -0.94 13.94 -2.69
CA LEU A 36 -0.14 14.46 -1.57
C LEU A 36 0.76 15.62 -2.01
N GLN A 37 1.43 15.50 -3.16
CA GLN A 37 2.27 16.55 -3.74
C GLN A 37 1.47 17.81 -4.07
N GLU A 38 0.29 17.66 -4.69
CA GLU A 38 -0.62 18.79 -4.98
C GLU A 38 -1.08 19.53 -3.72
N LYS A 39 -1.19 18.81 -2.59
CA LYS A 39 -1.56 19.38 -1.29
C LYS A 39 -0.36 19.83 -0.44
N GLY A 40 0.86 19.61 -0.90
CA GLY A 40 2.08 19.90 -0.12
C GLY A 40 2.19 19.04 1.15
N ILE A 41 1.61 17.83 1.15
CA ILE A 41 1.63 16.89 2.26
C ILE A 41 2.81 15.92 2.07
N PRO A 42 3.71 15.78 3.06
CA PRO A 42 4.75 14.77 3.00
C PRO A 42 4.17 13.34 3.05
N GLY A 43 4.60 12.50 2.10
CA GLY A 43 4.34 11.07 2.10
C GLY A 43 5.57 10.30 1.61
N LYS A 44 5.57 8.98 1.80
CA LYS A 44 6.64 8.10 1.35
C LYS A 44 6.07 6.88 0.64
N THR A 45 6.59 6.54 -0.52
CA THR A 45 6.30 5.23 -1.11
C THR A 45 7.12 4.16 -0.43
N ILE A 46 6.46 3.06 -0.05
CA ILE A 46 7.10 1.84 0.43
C ILE A 46 6.80 0.72 -0.55
N LEU A 47 7.84 -0.03 -0.93
CA LEU A 47 7.74 -1.27 -1.67
C LEU A 47 7.98 -2.44 -0.71
N ILE A 48 7.10 -3.42 -0.74
CA ILE A 48 7.40 -4.77 -0.26
C ILE A 48 7.57 -5.69 -1.46
N ARG A 49 8.66 -6.45 -1.48
CA ARG A 49 8.87 -7.46 -2.51
C ARG A 49 9.39 -8.75 -1.92
N THR A 50 9.02 -9.85 -2.56
CA THR A 50 9.53 -11.18 -2.20
C THR A 50 11.06 -11.20 -2.31
N LYS A 51 11.71 -11.91 -1.38
CA LYS A 51 13.17 -12.00 -1.36
C LYS A 51 13.70 -12.87 -2.50
N LYS A 52 12.94 -13.90 -2.91
CA LYS A 52 13.35 -14.88 -3.93
C LYS A 52 12.92 -14.43 -5.33
N ARG A 53 13.86 -14.39 -6.28
CA ARG A 53 13.64 -13.89 -7.67
C ARG A 53 12.52 -14.57 -8.49
N ARG A 54 12.01 -15.71 -8.06
CA ARG A 54 10.96 -16.48 -8.75
C ARG A 54 9.69 -16.65 -7.91
N GLU A 55 9.58 -15.91 -6.81
CA GLU A 55 8.42 -15.90 -5.95
C GLU A 55 7.58 -14.67 -6.31
N TYR A 56 6.51 -14.87 -7.06
CA TYR A 56 5.75 -13.75 -7.65
C TYR A 56 4.41 -13.49 -6.98
N TYR A 57 4.00 -14.39 -6.10
CA TYR A 57 2.70 -14.35 -5.47
C TYR A 57 2.86 -13.86 -4.03
N ILE A 58 2.00 -12.91 -3.70
CA ILE A 58 1.81 -12.40 -2.35
C ILE A 58 0.33 -12.61 -2.02
N LEU A 59 0.03 -13.11 -0.82
CA LEU A 59 -1.30 -13.21 -0.24
C LEU A 59 -1.46 -12.16 0.86
N SER A 60 -2.70 -11.91 1.26
CA SER A 60 -3.06 -10.86 2.20
C SER A 60 -4.01 -11.40 3.25
N THR A 61 -3.59 -11.40 4.52
CA THR A 61 -4.38 -11.89 5.65
C THR A 61 -5.76 -11.23 5.70
N ARG A 62 -5.84 -9.92 5.46
CA ARG A 62 -7.12 -9.20 5.43
C ARG A 62 -8.05 -9.66 4.31
N LEU A 63 -7.53 -10.07 3.14
CA LEU A 63 -8.34 -10.62 2.06
C LEU A 63 -8.76 -12.06 2.34
N GLU A 64 -7.84 -12.89 2.85
CA GLU A 64 -8.14 -14.28 3.26
C GLU A 64 -9.23 -14.31 4.35
N SER A 65 -9.21 -13.36 5.29
CA SER A 65 -10.26 -13.22 6.32
C SER A 65 -11.66 -12.93 5.74
N ARG A 66 -11.73 -12.46 4.50
CA ARG A 66 -12.96 -12.21 3.73
C ARG A 66 -13.29 -13.33 2.74
N GLY A 67 -12.52 -14.42 2.75
CA GLY A 67 -12.66 -15.56 1.84
C GLY A 67 -12.10 -15.30 0.44
N ILE A 68 -11.16 -14.36 0.30
CA ILE A 68 -10.47 -14.07 -0.97
C ILE A 68 -9.01 -14.56 -0.84
N ASP A 69 -8.73 -15.69 -1.47
CA ASP A 69 -7.41 -16.35 -1.44
C ASP A 69 -6.58 -16.08 -2.72
N ASP A 70 -7.03 -15.12 -3.54
CA ASP A 70 -6.32 -14.68 -4.74
C ASP A 70 -4.99 -14.00 -4.37
N SER A 71 -3.97 -14.21 -5.21
CA SER A 71 -2.74 -13.45 -5.07
C SER A 71 -2.98 -11.98 -5.39
N ILE A 72 -2.39 -11.08 -4.59
CA ILE A 72 -2.48 -9.64 -4.81
C ILE A 72 -1.44 -9.13 -5.82
N THR A 73 -0.47 -9.96 -6.21
CA THR A 73 0.60 -9.62 -7.15
C THR A 73 0.89 -10.75 -8.14
N LEU A 74 1.44 -10.38 -9.30
CA LEU A 74 1.91 -11.34 -10.32
C LEU A 74 3.41 -11.21 -10.60
N ASN A 75 4.09 -10.34 -9.84
CA ASN A 75 5.49 -9.97 -10.02
C ASN A 75 6.26 -9.95 -8.69
N GLY A 76 5.61 -10.32 -7.58
CA GLY A 76 6.18 -10.35 -6.24
C GLY A 76 6.47 -8.98 -5.65
N LYS A 77 5.80 -7.93 -6.13
CA LYS A 77 5.96 -6.54 -5.68
C LYS A 77 4.62 -5.92 -5.32
N HIS A 78 4.53 -5.33 -4.14
CA HIS A 78 3.36 -4.60 -3.69
C HIS A 78 3.75 -3.24 -3.11
N TYR A 79 3.00 -2.21 -3.48
CA TYR A 79 3.31 -0.83 -3.11
C TYR A 79 2.28 -0.29 -2.11
N GLY A 80 2.76 0.54 -1.18
CA GLY A 80 1.92 1.34 -0.29
C GLY A 80 2.51 2.74 -0.12
N VAL A 81 1.69 3.67 0.38
CA VAL A 81 2.11 5.04 0.67
C VAL A 81 1.94 5.31 2.15
N GLU A 82 3.04 5.61 2.85
CA GLU A 82 3.06 6.01 4.25
C GLU A 82 2.83 7.53 4.37
N VAL A 83 1.78 7.90 5.10
CA VAL A 83 1.40 9.28 5.40
C VAL A 83 1.01 9.36 6.86
N ARG A 84 1.67 10.25 7.62
CA ARG A 84 1.35 10.51 9.04
C ARG A 84 1.30 9.24 9.93
N GLY A 85 2.08 8.22 9.58
CA GLY A 85 2.22 6.96 10.34
C GLY A 85 1.27 5.84 9.92
N LEU A 86 0.40 6.08 8.92
CA LEU A 86 -0.43 5.06 8.30
C LEU A 86 0.02 4.79 6.86
N VAL A 87 -0.05 3.52 6.46
CA VAL A 87 0.23 3.03 5.12
C VAL A 87 -1.09 2.72 4.42
N PHE A 88 -1.26 3.32 3.24
CA PHE A 88 -2.42 3.14 2.37
C PHE A 88 -2.01 2.38 1.12
N ASP A 89 -2.87 1.46 0.67
CA ASP A 89 -2.73 0.75 -0.60
C ASP A 89 -4.11 0.44 -1.17
N ASN A 90 -4.15 -0.21 -2.34
CA ASN A 90 -5.40 -0.54 -3.04
C ASN A 90 -6.29 -1.56 -2.29
N LEU A 91 -5.87 -2.11 -1.15
CA LEU A 91 -6.69 -3.01 -0.33
C LEU A 91 -7.00 -2.42 1.05
N SER A 92 -6.58 -1.19 1.36
CA SER A 92 -6.84 -0.52 2.63
C SER A 92 -7.24 0.95 2.44
N THR A 93 -8.53 1.21 2.61
CA THR A 93 -9.12 2.56 2.56
C THR A 93 -8.94 3.34 3.86
N GLU A 94 -8.78 2.64 4.98
CA GLU A 94 -8.63 3.25 6.32
C GLU A 94 -7.16 3.44 6.72
N GLY A 95 -6.24 2.83 5.97
CA GLY A 95 -4.83 2.80 6.29
C GLY A 95 -4.51 1.79 7.39
N LEU A 96 -3.27 1.32 7.43
CA LEU A 96 -2.75 0.43 8.46
C LEU A 96 -1.48 1.03 9.06
N THR A 97 -1.16 0.73 10.32
CA THR A 97 0.21 1.01 10.79
C THR A 97 1.20 0.27 9.90
N ARG A 98 2.42 0.80 9.74
CA ARG A 98 3.45 0.14 8.93
C ARG A 98 3.73 -1.29 9.37
N GLU A 99 3.72 -1.55 10.68
CA GLU A 99 3.89 -2.89 11.23
C GLU A 99 2.73 -3.82 10.84
N SER A 100 1.49 -3.35 10.99
CA SER A 100 0.30 -4.13 10.58
C SER A 100 0.28 -4.37 9.07
N TRP A 101 0.70 -3.39 8.27
CA TRP A 101 0.78 -3.52 6.82
C TRP A 101 1.80 -4.58 6.39
N ILE A 102 3.00 -4.59 6.99
CA ILE A 102 4.02 -5.61 6.71
C ILE A 102 3.54 -7.00 7.12
N LYS A 103 2.90 -7.11 8.29
CA LYS A 103 2.41 -8.39 8.83
C LYS A 103 1.23 -8.98 8.07
N ASP A 104 0.55 -8.18 7.25
CA ASP A 104 -0.59 -8.67 6.50
C ASP A 104 -0.19 -9.59 5.33
N PHE A 105 1.03 -9.43 4.81
CA PHE A 105 1.43 -10.11 3.58
C PHE A 105 2.17 -11.42 3.83
N HIS A 106 1.82 -12.41 3.03
CA HIS A 106 2.43 -13.74 3.02
C HIS A 106 2.96 -14.10 1.64
N CYS A 107 4.08 -14.81 1.62
CA CYS A 107 4.62 -15.43 0.42
C CYS A 107 5.19 -16.80 0.79
N LEU A 108 5.47 -17.65 -0.19
CA LEU A 108 5.91 -19.03 0.06
C LEU A 108 7.13 -19.14 1.00
N SER A 109 8.04 -18.17 0.96
CA SER A 109 9.21 -18.12 1.84
C SER A 109 9.02 -17.38 3.16
N GLU A 110 7.93 -16.62 3.31
CA GLU A 110 7.72 -15.65 4.41
C GLU A 110 8.86 -14.63 4.55
N GLU A 111 9.64 -14.41 3.47
CA GLU A 111 10.76 -13.49 3.45
C GLU A 111 10.51 -12.35 2.46
N PHE A 112 10.47 -11.14 2.99
CA PHE A 112 10.31 -9.92 2.21
C PHE A 112 11.53 -8.99 2.33
N ILE A 113 11.73 -8.19 1.29
CA ILE A 113 12.57 -7.00 1.32
C ILE A 113 11.64 -5.79 1.28
N ILE A 114 11.90 -4.82 2.16
CA ILE A 114 11.12 -3.59 2.29
C ILE A 114 12.03 -2.42 1.93
N GLU A 115 11.59 -1.60 0.99
CA GLU A 115 12.35 -0.48 0.44
C GLU A 115 11.50 0.80 0.52
N GLU A 116 12.09 1.91 0.96
CA GLU A 116 11.50 3.25 0.80
C GLU A 116 11.96 3.80 -0.56
N LEU A 117 11.02 4.20 -1.39
CA LEU A 117 11.30 4.72 -2.72
C LEU A 117 11.18 6.25 -2.71
N SER A 118 12.16 6.91 -3.31
CA SER A 118 12.11 8.38 -3.50
C SER A 118 11.10 8.77 -4.57
N GLU A 119 10.95 7.93 -5.60
CA GLU A 119 10.08 8.13 -6.78
C GLU A 119 9.60 6.76 -7.28
N LEU A 120 8.43 6.74 -7.94
CA LEU A 120 7.85 5.57 -8.62
C LEU A 120 7.91 5.77 -10.14
#